data_AF-A0A2E8UWB2-F1
#
_entry.id   AF-A0A2E8UWB2-F1
#
_cell.length_a   1.000
_cell.length_b   1.000
_cell.length_c   1.000
_cell.angle_alpha   90.00
_cell.angle_beta   90.00
_cell.angle_gamma   90.00
#
_symmetry.space_group_name_H-M   'P 1'
#
loop_
_entity.id
_entity.type
_entity.pdbx_description
1 polymer ?
#
loop_
_entity_poly.entity_id
_entity_poly.type
_entity_poly.pdbx_seq_one_letter_code
_entity_poly.pdbx_strand_id
1 'polypeptide(L)'
;RFWSPTFRWASGFVGFIVAAAFGIMPTEILQDPETYWWTILFWVPAIFSKQAPDTERTYNPWFYLGVVTYITAFTIWLNQWSDLLCYPDSWFQPHAAWHLLSALSTWFFFVFFRTEKIIKA
;
A
#
# COMPACT_ATOMS: atom_id res chain seq x y z
N ARG A 1 19.50 3.96 -10.73
CA ARG A 1 18.80 2.66 -10.83
C ARG A 1 18.20 2.35 -9.45
N PHE A 2 17.04 1.69 -9.36
CA PHE A 2 16.30 1.52 -8.09
C PHE A 2 17.12 0.87 -6.96
N TRP A 3 18.11 0.04 -7.29
CA TRP A 3 19.00 -0.63 -6.33
C TRP A 3 20.26 0.17 -5.97
N SER A 4 20.46 1.38 -6.51
CA SER A 4 21.63 2.18 -6.14
C SER A 4 21.55 2.57 -4.66
N PRO A 5 22.69 2.71 -3.95
CA PRO A 5 22.70 3.06 -2.53
C PRO A 5 21.85 4.30 -2.23
N THR A 6 22.02 5.37 -3.02
CA THR A 6 21.26 6.61 -2.87
C THR A 6 19.75 6.40 -3.03
N PHE A 7 19.32 5.66 -4.06
CA PHE A 7 17.89 5.48 -4.34
C PHE A 7 17.20 4.63 -3.26
N ARG A 8 17.88 3.61 -2.76
CA ARG A 8 17.39 2.75 -1.66
C ARG A 8 17.12 3.54 -0.38
N TRP A 9 18.03 4.41 0.01
CA TRP A 9 17.82 5.25 1.20
C TRP A 9 16.79 6.35 0.94
N ALA A 10 16.75 6.91 -0.27
CA ALA A 10 15.72 7.89 -0.65
C ALA A 10 14.32 7.29 -0.71
N SER A 11 14.16 6.00 -1.04
CA SER A 11 12.84 5.37 -1.16
C SER A 11 12.07 5.29 0.16
N GLY A 12 12.74 5.34 1.32
CA GLY A 12 12.06 5.40 2.62
C GLY A 12 11.17 6.64 2.76
N PHE A 13 11.49 7.74 2.07
CA PHE A 13 10.65 8.93 2.08
C PHE A 13 9.30 8.74 1.40
N VAL A 14 9.16 7.74 0.51
CA VAL A 14 7.87 7.37 -0.07
C VAL A 14 6.88 6.97 1.01
N GLY A 15 7.34 6.38 2.12
CA GLY A 15 6.49 6.02 3.25
C GLY A 15 5.74 7.21 3.85
N PHE A 16 6.34 8.41 3.90
CA PHE A 16 5.65 9.61 4.37
C PHE A 16 4.61 10.13 3.38
N ILE A 17 4.85 9.99 2.08
CA ILE A 17 3.86 10.32 1.05
C ILE A 17 2.65 9.40 1.19
N VAL A 18 2.90 8.11 1.39
CA VAL A 18 1.85 7.12 1.62
C VAL A 18 1.10 7.42 2.92
N ALA A 19 1.79 7.65 4.04
CA ALA A 19 1.18 7.99 5.32
C ALA A 19 0.28 9.24 5.24
N ALA A 20 0.75 10.28 4.54
CA ALA A 20 -0.03 11.50 4.31
C ALA A 20 -1.31 11.21 3.49
N ALA A 21 -1.26 10.30 2.52
CA ALA A 21 -2.44 9.88 1.76
C ALA A 21 -3.50 9.17 2.64
N PHE A 22 -3.11 8.62 3.79
CA PHE A 22 -4.01 8.06 4.80
C PHE A 22 -4.30 9.02 5.97
N GLY A 23 -3.91 10.29 5.85
CA GLY A 23 -4.22 11.33 6.84
C GLY A 23 -3.23 11.44 7.99
N ILE A 24 -2.03 10.87 7.89
CA ILE A 24 -0.96 11.02 8.89
C ILE A 24 0.15 11.90 8.29
N MET A 25 0.19 13.16 8.68
CA MET A 25 1.12 14.14 8.16
C MET A 25 2.50 14.02 8.82
N PRO A 26 3.60 14.35 8.10
CA PRO A 26 4.95 14.33 8.68
C PRO A 26 5.09 15.18 9.95
N THR A 27 4.35 16.28 10.04
CA THR A 27 4.34 17.15 11.23
C THR A 27 3.78 16.45 12.46
N GLU A 28 2.74 15.62 12.32
CA GLU A 28 2.15 14.86 13.42
C GLU A 28 3.12 13.79 13.91
N ILE A 29 3.80 13.10 12.99
CA ILE A 29 4.84 12.11 13.30
C ILE A 29 5.98 12.74 14.11
N LEU A 30 6.40 13.96 13.76
CA LEU A 30 7.46 14.68 14.46
C LEU A 30 7.04 15.18 15.85
N GLN A 31 5.75 15.47 16.04
CA GLN A 31 5.19 15.95 17.31
C GLN A 31 4.97 14.81 18.31
N ASP A 32 4.69 13.59 17.83
CA ASP A 32 4.48 12.40 18.67
C ASP A 32 5.28 11.17 18.18
N PRO A 33 6.62 11.19 18.34
CA PRO A 33 7.48 10.11 17.86
C PRO A 33 7.27 8.79 18.61
N GLU A 34 6.68 8.80 19.81
CA GLU A 34 6.39 7.58 20.58
C GLU A 34 5.26 6.79 19.92
N THR A 35 4.17 7.46 19.52
CA THR A 35 3.06 6.84 18.78
C THR A 35 3.50 6.37 17.39
N TYR A 36 4.33 7.17 16.70
CA TYR A 36 4.71 6.92 15.30
C TYR A 36 6.11 6.31 15.13
N TRP A 37 6.63 5.60 16.15
CA TRP A 37 7.97 4.99 16.15
C TRP A 37 8.19 4.06 14.94
N TRP A 38 7.13 3.42 14.47
CA TRP A 38 7.16 2.46 13.35
C TRP A 38 7.53 3.09 12.01
N THR A 39 7.53 4.43 11.89
CA THR A 39 7.94 5.14 10.67
C THR A 39 9.41 4.90 10.31
N ILE A 40 10.25 4.48 11.27
CA ILE A 40 11.61 3.99 10.99
C ILE A 40 11.62 2.77 10.05
N LEU A 41 10.56 1.97 10.05
CA LEU A 41 10.43 0.77 9.23
C LEU A 41 10.29 1.08 7.74
N PHE A 42 10.04 2.34 7.35
CA PHE A 42 10.04 2.75 5.94
C PHE A 42 11.38 2.46 5.23
N TRP A 43 12.47 2.34 5.99
CA TRP A 43 13.79 2.00 5.47
C TRP A 43 14.12 0.50 5.49
N VAL A 44 13.20 -0.38 5.92
CA VAL A 44 13.41 -1.84 5.84
C VAL A 44 13.82 -2.29 4.43
N PRO A 45 13.14 -1.89 3.34
CA PRO A 45 13.58 -2.25 1.99
C PRO A 45 14.98 -1.73 1.66
N ALA A 46 15.35 -0.55 2.17
CA ALA A 46 16.68 0.02 1.97
C ALA A 46 17.77 -0.89 2.57
N ILE A 47 17.50 -1.53 3.70
CA ILE A 47 18.43 -2.43 4.38
C ILE A 47 18.62 -3.73 3.59
N PHE A 48 17.53 -4.33 3.10
CA PHE A 48 17.55 -5.67 2.50
C PHE A 48 17.82 -5.69 0.98
N SER A 49 17.39 -4.68 0.23
CA SER A 49 17.48 -4.66 -1.26
C SER A 49 18.86 -4.24 -1.78
N LYS A 50 19.92 -4.94 -1.36
CA LYS A 50 21.32 -4.59 -1.66
C LYS A 50 21.76 -4.81 -3.11
N GLN A 51 21.08 -5.68 -3.82
CA GLN A 51 21.50 -6.20 -5.11
C GLN A 51 20.53 -5.76 -6.20
N ALA A 52 21.00 -5.78 -7.45
CA ALA A 52 20.09 -5.63 -8.58
C ALA A 52 19.09 -6.80 -8.58
N PRO A 53 17.81 -6.55 -8.90
CA PRO A 53 16.83 -7.63 -9.00
C PRO A 53 17.25 -8.63 -10.08
N ASP A 54 17.08 -9.90 -9.78
CA ASP A 54 17.24 -11.03 -10.70
C ASP A 54 15.89 -11.49 -11.27
N THR A 55 14.78 -10.91 -10.80
CA THR A 55 13.43 -11.14 -11.30
C THR A 55 12.74 -9.85 -11.77
N GLU A 56 11.82 -9.99 -12.72
CA GLU A 56 10.89 -8.93 -13.15
C GLU A 56 9.44 -9.41 -13.05
N ARG A 57 8.51 -8.46 -12.96
CA ARG A 57 7.05 -8.70 -12.97
C ARG A 57 6.38 -7.82 -14.01
N THR A 58 5.30 -8.31 -14.60
CA THR A 58 4.46 -7.54 -15.51
C THR A 58 3.44 -6.73 -14.72
N TYR A 59 3.61 -5.41 -14.67
CA TYR A 59 2.76 -4.53 -13.87
C TYR A 59 1.33 -4.40 -14.40
N ASN A 60 1.16 -4.21 -15.71
CA ASN A 60 -0.16 -3.99 -16.31
C ASN A 60 -0.89 -5.34 -16.58
N PRO A 61 -2.17 -5.50 -16.21
CA PRO A 61 -3.02 -4.55 -15.47
C PRO A 61 -2.99 -4.76 -13.95
N TRP A 62 -2.51 -5.92 -13.51
CA TRP A 62 -2.80 -6.50 -12.19
C TRP A 62 -2.28 -5.65 -11.03
N PHE A 63 -1.10 -5.05 -11.15
CA PHE A 63 -0.57 -4.18 -10.11
C PHE A 63 -1.47 -2.95 -9.92
N TYR A 64 -1.84 -2.28 -11.00
CA TYR A 64 -2.65 -1.07 -10.93
C TYR A 64 -4.07 -1.34 -10.47
N LEU A 65 -4.67 -2.44 -10.91
CA LEU A 65 -5.98 -2.88 -10.40
C LEU A 65 -5.91 -3.14 -8.89
N GLY A 66 -4.85 -3.82 -8.42
CA GLY A 66 -4.64 -4.07 -6.99
C GLY A 66 -4.50 -2.79 -6.16
N VAL A 67 -3.72 -1.82 -6.65
CA VAL A 67 -3.53 -0.51 -5.99
C VAL A 67 -4.84 0.29 -5.96
N VAL A 68 -5.55 0.38 -7.08
CA VAL A 68 -6.81 1.16 -7.16
C VAL A 68 -7.87 0.58 -6.24
N THR A 69 -8.07 -0.74 -6.22
CA THR A 69 -9.03 -1.37 -5.31
C THR A 69 -8.62 -1.24 -3.85
N TYR A 70 -7.32 -1.35 -3.54
CA TYR A 70 -6.81 -1.13 -2.19
C TYR A 70 -7.07 0.28 -1.67
N ILE A 71 -6.70 1.30 -2.45
CA ILE A 71 -6.90 2.70 -2.09
C ILE A 71 -8.39 2.99 -1.93
N THR A 72 -9.23 2.49 -2.85
CA THR A 72 -10.69 2.67 -2.77
C THR A 72 -11.25 2.02 -1.50
N ALA A 73 -10.82 0.80 -1.18
CA ALA A 73 -11.23 0.12 0.05
C ALA A 73 -10.87 0.97 1.28
N PHE A 74 -9.62 1.44 1.37
CA PHE A 74 -9.20 2.24 2.51
C PHE A 74 -9.88 3.60 2.60
N THR A 75 -10.16 4.26 1.48
CA THR A 75 -10.97 5.48 1.48
C THR A 75 -12.34 5.18 2.10
N ILE A 76 -12.96 4.04 1.75
CA ILE A 76 -14.21 3.63 2.39
C ILE A 76 -14.02 3.35 3.89
N TRP A 77 -12.96 2.67 4.29
CA TRP A 77 -12.70 2.38 5.70
C TRP A 77 -12.49 3.64 6.56
N LEU A 78 -11.70 4.60 6.06
CA LEU A 78 -11.35 5.81 6.79
C LEU A 78 -12.52 6.80 6.89
N ASN A 79 -13.43 6.79 5.91
CA ASN A 79 -14.63 7.62 5.99
C ASN A 79 -15.58 7.02 7.04
N GLN A 80 -15.83 7.78 8.10
CA GLN A 80 -16.90 7.51 9.06
C GLN A 80 -18.23 7.80 8.36
N TRP A 81 -18.77 6.80 7.67
CA TRP A 81 -20.03 6.96 6.94
C TRP A 81 -21.18 7.26 7.92
N SER A 82 -22.08 8.15 7.49
CA SER A 82 -23.25 8.49 8.29
C SER A 82 -24.11 7.26 8.60
N ASP A 83 -24.91 7.35 9.67
CA ASP A 83 -25.85 6.31 10.08
C ASP A 83 -26.76 5.83 8.94
N LEU A 84 -26.99 6.68 7.92
CA LEU A 84 -27.78 6.37 6.73
C LEU A 84 -27.17 5.24 5.86
N LEU A 85 -25.84 5.09 5.86
CA LEU A 85 -25.12 4.07 5.11
C LEU A 85 -24.64 2.92 6.01
N CYS A 86 -24.83 3.04 7.32
CA CYS A 86 -24.45 2.06 8.33
C CYS A 86 -25.68 1.27 8.84
N TYR A 87 -26.56 0.86 7.90
CA TYR A 87 -27.74 0.06 8.23
C TYR A 87 -27.43 -1.45 8.11
N PRO A 88 -27.45 -2.21 9.21
CA PRO A 88 -26.95 -3.59 9.24
C PRO A 88 -27.77 -4.57 8.39
N ASP A 89 -29.06 -4.31 8.17
CA ASP A 89 -29.93 -5.17 7.36
C ASP A 89 -29.96 -4.77 5.87
N SER A 90 -29.14 -3.80 5.46
CA SER A 90 -29.04 -3.40 4.05
C SER A 90 -28.26 -4.44 3.25
N TRP A 91 -28.73 -4.72 2.02
CA TRP A 91 -27.99 -5.51 1.04
C TRP A 91 -26.70 -4.83 0.58
N PHE A 92 -26.63 -3.50 0.68
CA PHE A 92 -25.46 -2.70 0.32
C PHE A 92 -25.03 -1.82 1.50
N GLN A 93 -23.82 -2.06 1.98
CA GLN A 93 -23.18 -1.27 3.02
C GLN A 93 -21.72 -0.98 2.62
N PRO A 94 -21.19 0.23 2.90
CA PRO A 94 -19.80 0.56 2.60
C PRO A 94 -18.82 -0.44 3.22
N HIS A 95 -19.12 -0.98 4.41
CA HIS A 95 -18.29 -2.00 5.05
C HIS A 95 -18.20 -3.32 4.23
N ALA A 96 -19.30 -3.76 3.61
CA ALA A 96 -19.26 -4.93 2.72
C ALA A 96 -18.50 -4.62 1.43
N ALA A 97 -18.66 -3.42 0.88
CA ALA A 97 -17.90 -2.97 -0.29
C ALA A 97 -16.39 -2.93 0.03
N TRP A 98 -16.00 -2.45 1.21
CA TRP A 98 -14.63 -2.50 1.71
C TRP A 98 -14.08 -3.92 1.71
N HIS A 99 -14.77 -4.89 2.33
CA HIS A 99 -14.35 -6.29 2.34
C HIS A 99 -14.16 -6.87 0.93
N LEU A 100 -15.12 -6.62 0.03
CA LEU A 100 -15.04 -7.12 -1.34
C LEU A 100 -13.86 -6.50 -2.11
N LEU A 101 -13.65 -5.20 -1.97
CA LEU A 101 -12.52 -4.51 -2.60
C LEU A 101 -11.17 -4.97 -2.04
N SER A 102 -11.06 -5.25 -0.74
CA SER A 102 -9.87 -5.83 -0.14
C SER A 102 -9.59 -7.24 -0.65
N ALA A 103 -10.63 -8.07 -0.82
CA ALA A 103 -10.49 -9.40 -1.42
C ALA A 103 -10.03 -9.32 -2.89
N LEU A 104 -10.63 -8.42 -3.68
CA LEU A 104 -10.24 -8.18 -5.07
C LEU A 104 -8.81 -7.66 -5.18
N SER A 105 -8.41 -6.72 -4.31
CA SER A 105 -7.04 -6.21 -4.25
C SER A 105 -6.03 -7.33 -4.00
N THR A 106 -6.32 -8.19 -3.03
CA THR A 106 -5.50 -9.37 -2.70
C THR A 106 -5.39 -10.31 -3.90
N TRP A 107 -6.49 -10.57 -4.59
CA TRP A 107 -6.50 -11.39 -5.81
C TRP A 107 -5.66 -10.77 -6.93
N PHE A 108 -5.80 -9.47 -7.19
CA PHE A 108 -5.01 -8.79 -8.23
C PHE A 108 -3.52 -8.79 -7.92
N PHE A 109 -3.13 -8.56 -6.65
CA PHE A 109 -1.72 -8.69 -6.26
C PHE A 109 -1.22 -10.13 -6.39
N PHE A 110 -2.03 -11.13 -6.04
CA PHE A 110 -1.69 -12.53 -6.28
C PHE A 110 -1.39 -12.78 -7.76
N VAL A 111 -2.27 -12.35 -8.67
CA VAL A 111 -2.04 -12.51 -10.12
C VAL A 111 -0.81 -11.72 -10.57
N PHE A 112 -0.59 -10.50 -10.06
CA PHE A 112 0.64 -9.72 -10.33
C PHE A 112 1.90 -10.48 -9.90
N PHE A 113 1.94 -11.07 -8.70
CA PHE A 113 3.09 -11.85 -8.25
C PHE A 113 3.32 -13.10 -9.09
N ARG A 114 2.28 -13.70 -9.66
CA ARG A 114 2.38 -14.83 -10.61
C ARG A 114 2.98 -14.46 -11.96
N THR A 115 3.14 -13.18 -12.28
CA THR A 115 3.82 -12.73 -13.51
C THR A 115 5.34 -12.69 -13.38
N GLU A 116 5.90 -13.05 -12.21
CA GLU A 116 7.33 -13.03 -11.97
C GLU A 116 8.11 -13.95 -12.93
N LYS A 117 9.20 -13.44 -13.48
CA LYS A 117 10.14 -14.16 -14.34
C LYS A 117 11.57 -13.86 -13.92
N ILE A 118 12.45 -14.85 -14.05
CA ILE A 118 13.89 -14.68 -13.83
C ILE A 118 14.47 -13.96 -15.05
N ILE A 119 15.22 -12.88 -14.83
CA ILE A 119 15.90 -12.08 -15.87
C ILE A 119 17.31 -12.63 -16.15
N LYS A 120 17.92 -13.33 -15.17
CA LYS A 120 19.24 -13.97 -15.32
C LYS A 120 19.10 -15.45 -15.67
N ALA A 121 19.42 -15.80 -16.91
CA ALA A 121 19.87 -17.15 -17.27
C ALA A 121 21.40 -17.17 -17.27
#